data_AF-A0A5P9ISN2-F1
#
_entry.id   AF-A0A5P9ISN2-F1
#
_cell.length_a   1.000
_cell.length_b   1.000
_cell.length_c   1.000
_cell.angle_alpha   90.00
_cell.angle_beta   90.00
_cell.angle_gamma   90.00
#
_symmetry.space_group_name_H-M   'P 1'
#
loop_
_entity.id
_entity.type
_entity.pdbx_description
1 polymer ?
#
loop_
_entity_poly.entity_id
_entity_poly.type
_entity_poly.pdbx_seq_one_letter_code
_entity_poly.pdbx_strand_id
1 'polypeptide(L)'
;MSRLPFYLIVALLLVSGAALSIHRHVQFEVPWTPGELRQVWEIEAQVNFTADGGPAKVNMALPSSQQGYRILTEHTASPGYGLAFLEEEGGRRAEWSTREATGDQQLYYSVQALVAPEARNTQIESPPLRRDILWESPYDTAASQVIDRAWSRSADHFTFARELIQDFTDERQGENARLLLTQFDRTPLLVRLLNQAGVPAREVSGLMLDHGRRRQNLMSWIQVFEEDEWALFDPRSGAQGRPDNLLLWESAGQAVLEVQGGTNSRINFSMLSRNQPAAAAVRSQLADDTLLNFSIHSLPLEEQALFQTILLIPIGALVVVLLRVLVGIKTSGTFMPVLIALAFIQTTLVTGLVGFLMVVAVGLVIRNYLSYLNLLLVARVTAVIITVIAIISVFSVLSYRFGLNAGLTITFFPMIILSWTIERMSILWEEEGPKQVLIQGGGSLMTAVLAYLAMNNPWIRHITFNFLGVQLMLMGLILLLGNYTGYRLLELRRFKPVTED
;
A
#
# COMPACT_ATOMS: atom_id res chain seq x y z
N MET A 1 -0.56 -51.13 14.95
CA MET A 1 -0.64 -50.62 13.57
C MET A 1 0.73 -50.12 13.17
N SER A 2 1.26 -50.49 11.99
CA SER A 2 2.61 -50.09 11.60
C SER A 2 2.68 -48.56 11.50
N ARG A 3 3.77 -47.96 12.02
CA ARG A 3 3.99 -46.51 11.95
C ARG A 3 4.40 -46.04 10.54
N LEU A 4 4.60 -46.99 9.63
CA LEU A 4 5.08 -46.80 8.27
C LEU A 4 4.14 -45.96 7.37
N PRO A 5 2.81 -46.23 7.29
CA PRO A 5 1.89 -45.38 6.54
C PRO A 5 1.84 -43.94 7.06
N PHE A 6 1.99 -43.73 8.37
CA PHE A 6 2.03 -42.38 8.95
C PHE A 6 3.26 -41.59 8.48
N TYR A 7 4.46 -42.17 8.55
CA TYR A 7 5.67 -41.50 8.07
C TYR A 7 5.67 -41.29 6.56
N LEU A 8 5.04 -42.18 5.77
CA LEU A 8 4.86 -41.97 4.33
C LEU A 8 3.96 -40.77 4.02
N ILE A 9 2.85 -40.60 4.75
CA ILE A 9 1.96 -39.43 4.59
C ILE A 9 2.70 -38.13 4.95
N VAL A 10 3.44 -38.12 6.06
CA VAL A 10 4.27 -36.97 6.45
C VAL A 10 5.32 -36.65 5.37
N ALA A 11 6.04 -37.66 4.88
CA ALA A 11 7.04 -37.49 3.83
C ALA A 11 6.41 -36.94 2.55
N LEU A 12 5.24 -37.46 2.15
CA LEU A 12 4.49 -36.96 1.00
C LEU A 12 4.12 -35.48 1.17
N LEU A 13 3.66 -35.07 2.36
CA LEU A 13 3.29 -33.68 2.64
C LEU A 13 4.51 -32.74 2.59
N LEU A 14 5.63 -33.15 3.18
CA LEU A 14 6.88 -32.37 3.16
C LEU A 14 7.44 -32.25 1.75
N VAL A 15 7.49 -33.36 1.01
CA VAL A 15 8.03 -33.38 -0.37
C VAL A 15 7.11 -32.62 -1.33
N SER A 16 5.79 -32.81 -1.25
CA SER A 16 4.84 -32.06 -2.07
C SER A 16 4.87 -30.57 -1.75
N GLY A 17 4.95 -30.21 -0.47
CA GLY A 17 5.12 -28.82 -0.04
C GLY A 17 6.40 -28.19 -0.58
N ALA A 18 7.52 -28.92 -0.52
CA ALA A 18 8.82 -28.47 -1.05
C ALA A 18 8.79 -28.32 -2.57
N ALA A 19 8.25 -29.31 -3.27
CA ALA A 19 8.12 -29.29 -4.72
C ALA A 19 7.27 -28.09 -5.17
N LEU A 20 6.12 -27.84 -4.54
CA LEU A 20 5.28 -26.67 -4.86
C LEU A 20 5.99 -25.34 -4.58
N SER A 21 6.72 -25.24 -3.47
CA SER A 21 7.46 -24.02 -3.13
C SER A 21 8.63 -23.77 -4.09
N ILE A 22 9.38 -24.81 -4.45
CA ILE A 22 10.50 -24.73 -5.41
C ILE A 22 9.98 -24.45 -6.82
N HIS A 23 8.92 -25.13 -7.25
CA HIS A 23 8.27 -24.88 -8.53
C HIS A 23 7.80 -23.42 -8.62
N ARG A 24 7.22 -22.90 -7.53
CA ARG A 24 6.84 -21.50 -7.45
C ARG A 24 8.05 -20.56 -7.49
N HIS A 25 9.15 -20.89 -6.82
CA HIS A 25 10.38 -20.08 -6.92
C HIS A 25 10.97 -20.06 -8.33
N VAL A 26 11.06 -21.22 -9.00
CA VAL A 26 11.74 -21.38 -10.29
C VAL A 26 10.91 -20.85 -11.45
N GLN A 27 9.60 -21.15 -11.50
CA GLN A 27 8.73 -20.62 -12.56
C GLN A 27 8.22 -19.22 -12.28
N PHE A 28 8.09 -18.85 -10.98
CA PHE A 28 7.51 -17.58 -10.58
C PHE A 28 8.52 -16.51 -10.15
N GLU A 29 9.82 -16.81 -10.15
CA GLU A 29 10.93 -15.94 -9.73
C GLU A 29 10.69 -15.24 -8.38
N VAL A 30 9.88 -15.87 -7.51
CA VAL A 30 9.54 -15.31 -6.21
C VAL A 30 10.75 -15.46 -5.29
N PRO A 31 11.37 -14.37 -4.80
CA PRO A 31 12.57 -14.48 -3.96
C PRO A 31 12.26 -15.18 -2.63
N TRP A 32 13.16 -16.05 -2.17
CA TRP A 32 13.05 -16.74 -0.88
C TRP A 32 13.16 -15.77 0.30
N THR A 33 13.97 -14.73 0.14
CA THR A 33 14.13 -13.65 1.09
C THR A 33 13.08 -12.58 0.83
N PRO A 34 12.63 -11.85 1.85
CA PRO A 34 11.98 -10.56 1.62
C PRO A 34 12.98 -9.69 0.84
N GLY A 35 12.81 -9.57 -0.48
CA GLY A 35 13.63 -8.71 -1.32
C GLY A 35 13.40 -7.23 -0.98
N GLU A 36 14.20 -6.34 -1.56
CA GLU A 36 13.96 -4.90 -1.48
C GLU A 36 12.52 -4.60 -1.85
N LEU A 37 11.77 -4.10 -0.87
CA LEU A 37 10.45 -3.55 -1.11
C LEU A 37 10.64 -2.40 -2.10
N ARG A 38 9.98 -2.50 -3.25
CA ARG A 38 9.92 -1.41 -4.21
C ARG A 38 8.60 -0.69 -4.00
N GLN A 39 8.70 0.63 -3.92
CA GLN A 39 7.53 1.47 -3.77
C GLN A 39 6.78 1.50 -5.11
N VAL A 40 5.49 1.15 -5.06
CA VAL A 40 4.56 1.23 -6.18
C VAL A 40 3.56 2.31 -5.87
N TRP A 41 3.38 3.24 -6.79
CA TRP A 41 2.36 4.27 -6.74
C TRP A 41 1.17 3.83 -7.58
N GLU A 42 0.00 3.79 -6.94
CA GLU A 42 -1.28 3.64 -7.60
C GLU A 42 -1.87 5.03 -7.78
N ILE A 43 -2.02 5.47 -9.02
CA ILE A 43 -2.45 6.82 -9.37
C ILE A 43 -3.74 6.71 -10.16
N GLU A 44 -4.77 7.40 -9.70
CA GLU A 44 -6.07 7.48 -10.35
C GLU A 44 -6.28 8.90 -10.86
N ALA A 45 -6.52 9.02 -12.16
CA ALA A 45 -6.96 10.22 -12.83
C ALA A 45 -8.49 10.18 -13.00
N GLN A 46 -9.17 11.17 -12.45
CA GLN A 46 -10.61 11.36 -12.58
C GLN A 46 -10.89 12.57 -13.45
N VAL A 47 -11.50 12.35 -14.60
CA VAL A 47 -11.96 13.41 -15.50
C VAL A 47 -13.45 13.65 -15.27
N ASN A 48 -13.81 14.90 -15.00
CA ASN A 48 -15.19 15.34 -14.82
C ASN A 48 -15.52 16.41 -15.86
N PHE A 49 -16.68 16.31 -16.51
CA PHE A 49 -17.19 17.34 -17.43
C PHE A 49 -18.72 17.29 -17.48
N THR A 50 -19.35 18.38 -17.91
CA THR A 50 -20.81 18.44 -18.14
C THR A 50 -21.07 18.31 -19.62
N ALA A 51 -21.77 17.26 -20.05
CA ALA A 51 -22.05 16.98 -21.45
C ALA A 51 -23.30 17.72 -21.96
N ASP A 52 -23.24 18.16 -23.22
CA ASP A 52 -24.25 19.05 -23.81
C ASP A 52 -25.47 18.30 -24.40
N GLY A 53 -25.53 16.97 -24.26
CA GLY A 53 -26.62 16.14 -24.79
C GLY A 53 -26.39 15.57 -26.19
N GLY A 54 -25.20 15.77 -26.76
CA GLY A 54 -24.79 15.25 -28.06
C GLY A 54 -23.62 14.26 -27.98
N PRO A 55 -22.90 14.03 -29.10
CA PRO A 55 -21.69 13.22 -29.10
C PRO A 55 -20.59 13.92 -28.30
N ALA A 56 -19.91 13.15 -27.44
CA ALA A 56 -18.82 13.64 -26.61
C ALA A 56 -17.54 12.87 -26.90
N LYS A 57 -16.42 13.59 -26.95
CA LYS A 57 -15.08 13.05 -27.19
C LYS A 57 -14.12 13.64 -26.16
N VAL A 58 -13.46 12.78 -25.40
CA VAL A 58 -12.51 13.16 -24.34
C VAL A 58 -11.16 12.57 -24.67
N ASN A 59 -10.14 13.41 -24.80
CA ASN A 59 -8.79 12.99 -25.10
C ASN A 59 -7.85 13.40 -23.96
N MET A 60 -7.24 12.43 -23.28
CA MET A 60 -6.38 12.64 -22.12
C MET A 60 -4.98 12.08 -22.34
N ALA A 61 -3.96 12.87 -22.01
CA ALA A 61 -2.58 12.40 -22.00
C ALA A 61 -2.35 11.32 -20.93
N LEU A 62 -1.55 10.32 -21.27
CA LEU A 62 -1.17 9.22 -20.38
C LEU A 62 0.33 9.29 -20.06
N PRO A 63 0.73 8.94 -18.82
CA PRO A 63 2.14 8.88 -18.47
C PRO A 63 2.82 7.72 -19.17
N SER A 64 4.08 7.91 -19.53
CA SER A 64 4.97 6.88 -20.05
C SER A 64 6.04 6.49 -19.02
N SER A 65 6.72 5.37 -19.27
CA SER A 65 7.89 5.01 -18.46
C SER A 65 8.99 6.05 -18.64
N GLN A 66 9.59 6.48 -17.53
CA GLN A 66 10.54 7.60 -17.47
C GLN A 66 11.65 7.30 -16.46
N GLN A 67 12.70 8.12 -16.43
CA GLN A 67 13.72 8.00 -15.40
C GLN A 67 13.08 8.06 -14.00
N GLY A 68 13.41 7.08 -13.16
CA GLY A 68 12.88 6.96 -11.79
C GLY A 68 11.54 6.21 -11.67
N TYR A 69 10.75 6.07 -12.75
CA TYR A 69 9.42 5.46 -12.71
C TYR A 69 9.13 4.57 -13.92
N ARG A 70 8.72 3.32 -13.67
CA ARG A 70 8.26 2.39 -14.72
C ARG A 70 6.75 2.18 -14.59
N ILE A 71 6.02 2.36 -15.69
CA ILE A 71 4.58 2.09 -15.75
C ILE A 71 4.37 0.58 -15.91
N LEU A 72 3.51 0.01 -15.06
CA LEU A 72 3.28 -1.44 -14.97
C LEU A 72 1.95 -1.85 -15.59
N THR A 73 0.85 -1.40 -14.99
CA THR A 73 -0.51 -1.75 -15.40
C THR A 73 -1.36 -0.49 -15.51
N GLU A 74 -2.30 -0.54 -16.44
CA GLU A 74 -3.21 0.55 -16.77
C GLU A 74 -4.62 -0.04 -16.80
N HIS A 75 -5.56 0.61 -16.11
CA HIS A 75 -6.96 0.22 -16.10
C HIS A 75 -7.84 1.44 -16.36
N THR A 76 -8.99 1.20 -16.97
CA THR A 76 -10.01 2.23 -17.23
C THR A 76 -11.36 1.74 -16.76
N ALA A 77 -12.14 2.62 -16.13
CA ALA A 77 -13.51 2.33 -15.72
C ALA A 77 -14.44 3.42 -16.27
N SER A 78 -14.99 3.17 -17.46
CA SER A 78 -15.85 4.14 -18.17
C SER A 78 -17.03 3.44 -18.85
N PRO A 79 -18.08 3.03 -18.10
CA PRO A 79 -19.24 2.38 -18.69
C PRO A 79 -19.90 3.26 -19.75
N GLY A 80 -20.17 2.71 -20.94
CA GLY A 80 -20.89 3.41 -22.00
C GLY A 80 -20.04 4.27 -22.96
N TYR A 81 -18.72 4.32 -22.77
CA TYR A 81 -17.80 4.99 -23.69
C TYR A 81 -16.99 3.95 -24.50
N GLY A 82 -16.77 4.23 -25.78
CA GLY A 82 -15.73 3.56 -26.57
C GLY A 82 -14.38 4.12 -26.19
N LEU A 83 -13.39 3.23 -25.97
CA LEU A 83 -12.02 3.60 -25.58
C LEU A 83 -11.04 3.21 -26.69
N ALA A 84 -10.16 4.14 -27.04
CA ALA A 84 -8.99 3.89 -27.88
C ALA A 84 -7.73 4.46 -27.22
N PHE A 85 -6.63 3.71 -27.30
CA PHE A 85 -5.30 4.22 -26.93
C PHE A 85 -4.57 4.65 -28.21
N LEU A 86 -4.10 5.89 -28.22
CA LEU A 86 -3.44 6.50 -29.37
C LEU A 86 -2.00 6.88 -29.01
N GLU A 87 -1.10 6.76 -29.97
CA GLU A 87 0.25 7.32 -29.91
C GLU A 87 0.34 8.45 -30.93
N GLU A 88 0.58 9.67 -30.46
CA GLU A 88 0.56 10.89 -31.29
C GLU A 88 1.71 11.81 -30.85
N GLU A 89 2.53 12.27 -31.80
CA GLU A 89 3.67 13.19 -31.58
C GLU A 89 4.61 12.81 -30.41
N GLY A 90 4.83 11.51 -30.20
CA GLY A 90 5.70 10.99 -29.13
C GLY A 90 5.04 10.89 -27.74
N GLY A 91 3.75 11.19 -27.62
CA GLY A 91 2.93 11.01 -26.41
C GLY A 91 1.88 9.90 -26.53
N ARG A 92 1.57 9.23 -25.42
CA ARG A 92 0.44 8.27 -25.33
C ARG A 92 -0.80 8.98 -24.84
N ARG A 93 -1.96 8.66 -25.41
CA ARG A 93 -3.25 9.26 -25.07
C ARG A 93 -4.37 8.24 -24.97
N ALA A 94 -5.34 8.48 -24.09
CA ALA A 94 -6.60 7.76 -24.01
C ALA A 94 -7.72 8.62 -24.59
N GLU A 95 -8.45 8.06 -25.55
CA GLU A 95 -9.58 8.68 -26.19
C GLU A 95 -10.87 7.95 -25.80
N TRP A 96 -11.76 8.64 -25.09
CA TRP A 96 -13.13 8.18 -24.83
C TRP A 96 -14.10 8.85 -25.79
N SER A 97 -14.99 8.06 -26.39
CA SER A 97 -16.02 8.56 -27.31
C SER A 97 -17.38 7.95 -27.02
N THR A 98 -18.43 8.76 -27.13
CA THR A 98 -19.83 8.32 -27.07
C THR A 98 -20.69 9.16 -28.01
N ARG A 99 -21.79 8.58 -28.50
CA ARG A 99 -22.72 9.27 -29.40
C ARG A 99 -23.70 10.18 -28.66
N GLU A 100 -23.96 9.89 -27.39
CA GLU A 100 -24.92 10.63 -26.58
C GLU A 100 -24.46 10.60 -25.12
N ALA A 101 -24.14 11.79 -24.59
CA ALA A 101 -23.85 12.00 -23.19
C ALA A 101 -24.64 13.21 -22.69
N THR A 102 -25.29 13.09 -21.54
CA THR A 102 -26.11 14.15 -20.94
C THR A 102 -25.72 14.38 -19.49
N GLY A 103 -25.69 15.63 -19.06
CA GLY A 103 -25.41 16.00 -17.67
C GLY A 103 -23.97 15.71 -17.25
N ASP A 104 -23.75 15.49 -15.95
CA ASP A 104 -22.42 15.31 -15.39
C ASP A 104 -21.85 13.93 -15.73
N GLN A 105 -20.66 13.93 -16.33
CA GLN A 105 -19.94 12.75 -16.79
C GLN A 105 -18.64 12.60 -16.00
N GLN A 106 -18.29 11.35 -15.70
CA GLN A 106 -17.07 11.00 -14.97
C GLN A 106 -16.37 9.83 -15.65
N LEU A 107 -15.08 10.00 -15.92
CA LEU A 107 -14.22 8.98 -16.52
C LEU A 107 -13.05 8.71 -15.59
N TYR A 108 -12.69 7.45 -15.45
CA TYR A 108 -11.63 7.01 -14.56
C TYR A 108 -10.53 6.26 -15.32
N TYR A 109 -9.30 6.64 -15.05
CA TYR A 109 -8.09 5.96 -15.49
C TYR A 109 -7.19 5.73 -14.29
N SER A 110 -6.73 4.50 -14.08
CA SER A 110 -5.79 4.16 -13.01
C SER A 110 -4.53 3.52 -13.57
N VAL A 111 -3.39 3.89 -13.00
CA VAL A 111 -2.07 3.42 -13.43
C VAL A 111 -1.20 3.07 -12.23
N GLN A 112 -0.42 2.00 -12.37
CA GLN A 112 0.59 1.63 -11.38
C GLN A 112 2.00 2.03 -11.87
N ALA A 113 2.66 2.90 -11.11
CA ALA A 113 4.02 3.36 -11.37
C ALA A 113 5.00 2.80 -10.31
N LEU A 114 5.93 1.96 -10.75
CA LEU A 114 7.00 1.40 -9.92
C LEU A 114 8.17 2.39 -9.81
N VAL A 115 8.63 2.67 -8.59
CA VAL A 115 9.86 3.43 -8.36
C VAL A 115 11.07 2.58 -8.79
N ALA A 116 11.71 2.99 -9.87
CA ALA A 116 12.82 2.31 -10.52
C ALA A 116 13.95 3.32 -10.82
N PRO A 117 14.88 3.55 -9.90
CA PRO A 117 15.97 4.53 -10.07
C PRO A 117 16.85 4.25 -11.29
N GLU A 118 17.01 2.96 -11.65
CA GLU A 118 17.80 2.51 -12.80
C GLU A 118 17.02 2.48 -14.12
N ALA A 119 15.73 2.84 -14.12
CA ALA A 119 14.98 2.95 -15.36
C ALA A 119 15.65 3.99 -16.27
N ARG A 120 16.19 3.53 -17.40
CA ARG A 120 16.80 4.40 -18.41
C ARG A 120 15.74 5.30 -19.03
N ASN A 121 16.12 6.55 -19.29
CA ASN A 121 15.33 7.46 -20.12
C ASN A 121 15.04 6.79 -21.47
N THR A 122 13.77 6.76 -21.85
CA THR A 122 13.41 6.81 -23.27
C THR A 122 14.10 8.04 -23.86
N GLN A 123 14.74 7.93 -25.03
CA GLN A 123 15.32 9.09 -25.70
C GLN A 123 14.22 10.14 -25.88
N ILE A 124 14.39 11.29 -25.22
CA ILE A 124 13.44 12.39 -25.30
C ILE A 124 13.91 13.27 -26.45
N GLU A 125 13.13 13.32 -27.52
CA GLU A 125 13.43 14.18 -28.67
C GLU A 125 13.28 15.66 -28.29
N SER A 126 14.24 16.48 -28.74
CA SER A 126 14.15 17.93 -28.59
C SER A 126 13.00 18.46 -29.46
N PRO A 127 12.13 19.34 -28.91
CA PRO A 127 11.07 19.96 -29.70
C PRO A 127 11.68 20.83 -30.82
N PRO A 128 10.99 20.96 -31.97
CA PRO A 128 11.42 21.86 -33.02
C PRO A 128 11.35 23.31 -32.54
N LEU A 129 12.38 24.10 -32.87
CA LEU A 129 12.40 25.53 -32.56
C LEU A 129 11.28 26.27 -33.28
N ARG A 130 10.43 26.97 -32.51
CA ARG A 130 9.44 27.89 -33.07
C ARG A 130 10.08 29.23 -33.34
N ARG A 131 10.48 29.47 -34.60
CA ARG A 131 11.15 30.70 -35.04
C ARG A 131 10.17 31.82 -35.42
N ASP A 132 8.94 31.49 -35.78
CA ASP A 132 7.94 32.46 -36.26
C ASP A 132 7.07 32.99 -35.11
N ILE A 133 7.71 33.57 -34.10
CA ILE A 133 7.00 34.13 -32.94
C ILE A 133 6.69 35.60 -33.21
N LEU A 134 5.44 35.89 -33.59
CA LEU A 134 4.94 37.25 -33.82
C LEU A 134 4.40 37.86 -32.52
N TRP A 135 4.91 39.04 -32.15
CA TRP A 135 4.40 39.84 -31.04
C TRP A 135 3.65 41.05 -31.58
N GLU A 136 2.54 41.39 -30.93
CA GLU A 136 1.88 42.67 -31.17
C GLU A 136 2.63 43.77 -30.41
N SER A 137 2.79 44.94 -31.02
CA SER A 137 3.35 46.09 -30.32
C SER A 137 2.39 46.52 -29.19
N PRO A 138 2.87 46.81 -27.96
CA PRO A 138 4.27 47.04 -27.53
C PRO A 138 4.99 45.82 -26.94
N TYR A 139 4.40 44.62 -26.99
CA TYR A 139 4.96 43.42 -26.36
C TYR A 139 6.25 42.93 -27.03
N ASP A 140 6.44 43.24 -28.31
CA ASP A 140 7.64 42.95 -29.09
C ASP A 140 8.92 43.54 -28.46
N THR A 141 8.84 44.81 -28.06
CA THR A 141 9.95 45.55 -27.46
C THR A 141 10.21 45.05 -26.04
N ALA A 142 9.14 44.81 -25.28
CA ALA A 142 9.25 44.26 -23.92
C ALA A 142 9.89 42.86 -23.92
N ALA A 143 9.46 41.97 -24.83
CA ALA A 143 10.03 40.63 -24.99
C ALA A 143 11.51 40.69 -25.35
N SER A 144 11.89 41.50 -26.34
CA SER A 144 13.28 41.63 -26.79
C SER A 144 14.20 42.13 -25.67
N GLN A 145 13.77 43.16 -24.91
CA GLN A 145 14.57 43.70 -23.80
C GLN A 145 14.76 42.70 -22.65
N VAL A 146 13.75 41.88 -22.35
CA VAL A 146 13.86 40.84 -21.31
C VAL A 146 14.78 39.71 -21.78
N ILE A 147 14.70 39.31 -23.05
CA ILE A 147 15.60 38.32 -23.66
C ILE A 147 17.04 38.83 -23.63
N ASP A 148 17.31 40.04 -24.12
CA ASP A 148 18.67 40.61 -24.18
C ASP A 148 19.31 40.71 -22.80
N ARG A 149 18.51 41.08 -21.79
CA ARG A 149 18.97 41.18 -20.40
C ARG A 149 19.37 39.81 -19.85
N ALA A 150 18.52 38.79 -19.99
CA ALA A 150 18.83 37.43 -19.55
C ALA A 150 20.01 36.83 -20.34
N TRP A 151 20.10 37.11 -21.65
CA TRP A 151 21.19 36.67 -22.52
C TRP A 151 22.54 37.23 -22.08
N SER A 152 22.59 38.52 -21.70
CA SER A 152 23.83 39.16 -21.21
C SER A 152 24.38 38.58 -19.91
N ARG A 153 23.57 37.82 -19.16
CA ARG A 153 23.90 37.25 -17.84
C ARG A 153 24.03 35.72 -17.85
N SER A 154 23.95 35.11 -19.02
CA SER A 154 24.00 33.66 -19.20
C SER A 154 25.16 33.24 -20.11
N ALA A 155 25.54 31.97 -20.01
CA ALA A 155 26.64 31.38 -20.77
C ALA A 155 26.20 30.19 -21.64
N ASP A 156 25.06 29.60 -21.32
CA ASP A 156 24.50 28.38 -21.93
C ASP A 156 22.96 28.41 -21.87
N HIS A 157 22.27 27.45 -22.50
CA HIS A 157 20.80 27.45 -22.54
C HIS A 157 20.16 27.30 -21.14
N PHE A 158 20.77 26.52 -20.24
CA PHE A 158 20.24 26.29 -18.90
C PHE A 158 20.36 27.53 -18.00
N THR A 159 21.50 28.22 -18.03
CA THR A 159 21.73 29.48 -17.32
C THR A 159 20.87 30.59 -17.89
N PHE A 160 20.67 30.62 -19.21
CA PHE A 160 19.72 31.56 -19.84
C PHE A 160 18.30 31.34 -19.34
N ALA A 161 17.82 30.09 -19.32
CA ALA A 161 16.49 29.78 -18.81
C ALA A 161 16.32 30.17 -17.34
N ARG A 162 17.33 29.91 -16.50
CA ARG A 162 17.32 30.32 -15.09
C ARG A 162 17.23 31.84 -14.93
N GLU A 163 18.08 32.61 -15.62
CA GLU A 163 18.08 34.08 -15.53
C GLU A 163 16.78 34.67 -16.07
N LEU A 164 16.27 34.12 -17.18
CA LEU A 164 15.00 34.53 -17.76
C LEU A 164 13.85 34.31 -16.77
N ILE A 165 13.72 33.13 -16.18
CA ILE A 165 12.65 32.83 -15.21
C ILE A 165 12.78 33.72 -13.97
N GLN A 166 14.01 33.98 -13.49
CA GLN A 166 14.26 34.86 -12.37
C GLN A 166 13.81 36.31 -12.64
N ASP A 167 13.94 36.81 -13.86
CA ASP A 167 13.44 38.15 -14.24
C ASP A 167 11.89 38.25 -14.21
N PHE A 168 11.17 37.12 -14.07
CA PHE A 168 9.71 37.06 -13.85
C PHE A 168 9.32 36.73 -12.39
N THR A 169 10.28 36.68 -11.46
CA THR A 169 10.01 36.54 -10.02
C THR A 169 9.76 37.90 -9.38
N ASP A 170 8.91 37.96 -8.35
CA ASP A 170 8.52 39.22 -7.70
C ASP A 170 9.72 40.04 -7.18
N GLU A 171 10.84 39.38 -6.87
CA GLU A 171 12.07 40.02 -6.36
C GLU A 171 12.85 40.79 -7.44
N ARG A 172 12.77 40.35 -8.71
CA ARG A 172 13.59 40.89 -9.82
C ARG A 172 12.76 41.41 -10.99
N GLN A 173 11.44 41.37 -10.86
CA GLN A 173 10.50 41.71 -11.93
C GLN A 173 10.67 43.16 -12.40
N GLY A 174 11.10 43.32 -13.66
CA GLY A 174 11.12 44.61 -14.35
C GLY A 174 9.74 45.03 -14.86
N GLU A 175 9.60 46.30 -15.28
CA GLU A 175 8.36 46.83 -15.86
C GLU A 175 7.90 46.03 -17.09
N ASN A 176 8.83 45.62 -17.96
CA ASN A 176 8.55 44.80 -19.14
C ASN A 176 7.99 43.41 -18.79
N ALA A 177 8.55 42.77 -17.77
CA ALA A 177 8.09 41.47 -17.31
C ALA A 177 6.68 41.57 -16.70
N ARG A 178 6.36 42.69 -16.01
CA ARG A 178 5.00 42.97 -15.52
C ARG A 178 4.02 43.16 -16.67
N LEU A 179 4.39 43.92 -17.69
CA LEU A 179 3.55 44.16 -18.87
C LEU A 179 3.21 42.86 -19.62
N LEU A 180 4.17 41.94 -19.76
CA LEU A 180 3.90 40.66 -20.42
C LEU A 180 2.96 39.77 -19.59
N LEU A 181 3.11 39.78 -18.26
CA LEU A 181 2.27 38.99 -17.34
C LEU A 181 0.84 39.52 -17.19
N THR A 182 0.51 40.73 -17.67
CA THR A 182 -0.90 41.19 -17.68
C THR A 182 -1.73 40.54 -18.78
N GLN A 183 -1.08 40.09 -19.87
CA GLN A 183 -1.76 39.55 -21.04
C GLN A 183 -1.58 38.03 -21.20
N PHE A 184 -0.46 37.49 -20.74
CA PHE A 184 -0.08 36.09 -20.97
C PHE A 184 0.13 35.33 -19.67
N ASP A 185 -0.24 34.04 -19.67
CA ASP A 185 0.10 33.13 -18.59
C ASP A 185 1.62 32.91 -18.53
N ARG A 186 2.13 32.79 -17.30
CA ARG A 186 3.57 32.75 -17.02
C ARG A 186 4.29 31.62 -17.78
N THR A 187 3.84 30.37 -17.66
CA THR A 187 4.56 29.22 -18.24
C THR A 187 4.59 29.26 -19.78
N PRO A 188 3.45 29.46 -20.47
CA PRO A 188 3.45 29.60 -21.93
C PRO A 188 4.28 30.80 -22.41
N LEU A 189 4.24 31.93 -21.68
CA LEU A 189 5.05 33.11 -21.97
C LEU A 189 6.55 32.82 -21.90
N LEU A 190 7.01 32.17 -20.84
CA LEU A 190 8.42 31.82 -20.66
C LEU A 190 8.90 30.87 -21.76
N VAL A 191 8.13 29.83 -22.08
CA VAL A 191 8.45 28.91 -23.19
C VAL A 191 8.52 29.67 -24.52
N ARG A 192 7.63 30.64 -24.75
CA ARG A 192 7.63 31.47 -25.95
C ARG A 192 8.89 32.35 -26.05
N LEU A 193 9.31 32.99 -24.95
CA LEU A 193 10.53 33.80 -24.89
C LEU A 193 11.80 32.94 -25.10
N LEU A 194 11.86 31.74 -24.51
CA LEU A 194 12.95 30.79 -24.72
C LEU A 194 13.08 30.40 -26.20
N ASN A 195 11.97 30.01 -26.83
CA ASN A 195 11.96 29.65 -28.24
C ASN A 195 12.36 30.82 -29.15
N GLN A 196 11.95 32.05 -28.82
CA GLN A 196 12.36 33.25 -29.57
C GLN A 196 13.87 33.50 -29.48
N ALA A 197 14.48 33.22 -28.33
CA ALA A 197 15.92 33.32 -28.12
C ALA A 197 16.71 32.16 -28.77
N GLY A 198 16.03 31.23 -29.46
CA GLY A 198 16.67 30.07 -30.09
C GLY A 198 16.93 28.90 -29.13
N VAL A 199 16.36 28.94 -27.92
CA VAL A 199 16.49 27.87 -26.92
C VAL A 199 15.30 26.91 -27.03
N PRO A 200 15.52 25.63 -27.39
CA PRO A 200 14.43 24.67 -27.49
C PRO A 200 13.86 24.39 -26.11
N ALA A 201 12.58 24.71 -25.93
CA ALA A 201 11.88 24.52 -24.68
C ALA A 201 10.40 24.17 -24.91
N ARG A 202 9.84 23.40 -23.98
CA ARG A 202 8.42 23.06 -23.95
C ARG A 202 7.87 23.07 -22.53
N GLU A 203 6.56 23.29 -22.42
CA GLU A 203 5.83 23.08 -21.17
C GLU A 203 5.58 21.58 -20.99
N VAL A 204 5.73 21.07 -19.76
CA VAL A 204 5.40 19.69 -19.41
C VAL A 204 4.59 19.69 -18.12
N SER A 205 3.73 18.69 -17.95
CA SER A 205 2.87 18.58 -16.77
C SER A 205 3.37 17.50 -15.82
N GLY A 206 3.65 17.90 -14.58
CA GLY A 206 4.14 17.01 -13.53
C GLY A 206 3.15 16.82 -12.39
N LEU A 207 3.10 15.61 -11.86
CA LEU A 207 2.36 15.24 -10.66
C LEU A 207 3.33 14.99 -9.51
N MET A 208 3.20 15.74 -8.42
CA MET A 208 3.94 15.47 -7.18
C MET A 208 3.30 14.31 -6.43
N LEU A 209 4.04 13.22 -6.29
CA LEU A 209 3.60 12.03 -5.60
C LEU A 209 3.74 12.18 -4.09
N ASP A 210 2.63 12.02 -3.38
CA ASP A 210 2.58 12.04 -1.91
C ASP A 210 1.46 11.11 -1.41
N HIS A 211 1.75 10.33 -0.37
CA HIS A 211 0.92 9.19 0.02
C HIS A 211 -0.45 9.64 0.57
N GLY A 212 -1.53 9.06 0.03
CA GLY A 212 -2.88 9.29 0.55
C GLY A 212 -3.47 10.65 0.16
N ARG A 213 -2.82 11.39 -0.75
CA ARG A 213 -3.37 12.61 -1.32
C ARG A 213 -4.50 12.30 -2.31
N ARG A 214 -5.52 13.15 -2.28
CA ARG A 214 -6.68 13.11 -3.18
C ARG A 214 -6.89 14.48 -3.80
N ARG A 215 -7.52 14.52 -4.98
CA ARG A 215 -7.86 15.76 -5.71
C ARG A 215 -6.66 16.69 -5.91
N GLN A 216 -5.54 16.13 -6.33
CA GLN A 216 -4.36 16.91 -6.71
C GLN A 216 -4.49 17.36 -8.17
N ASN A 217 -3.90 18.52 -8.47
CA ASN A 217 -3.78 19.05 -9.82
C ASN A 217 -2.37 18.81 -10.34
N LEU A 218 -2.21 18.84 -11.66
CA LEU A 218 -0.90 18.87 -12.28
C LEU A 218 -0.25 20.25 -12.09
N MET A 219 1.07 20.25 -11.97
CA MET A 219 1.89 21.44 -11.95
C MET A 219 2.60 21.56 -13.30
N SER A 220 2.59 22.74 -13.88
CA SER A 220 3.39 23.02 -15.08
C SER A 220 4.86 23.17 -14.74
N TRP A 221 5.71 22.58 -15.56
CA TRP A 221 7.18 22.70 -15.54
C TRP A 221 7.66 23.12 -16.93
N ILE A 222 8.87 23.68 -16.99
CA ILE A 222 9.52 24.00 -18.26
C ILE A 222 10.67 23.02 -18.47
N GLN A 223 10.65 22.31 -19.59
CA GLN A 223 11.75 21.46 -20.02
C GLN A 223 12.56 22.20 -21.07
N VAL A 224 13.85 22.38 -20.81
CA VAL A 224 14.81 23.09 -21.67
C VAL A 224 15.84 22.09 -22.19
N PHE A 225 16.25 22.24 -23.44
CA PHE A 225 17.18 21.33 -24.12
C PHE A 225 18.46 22.05 -24.54
N GLU A 226 19.58 21.34 -24.37
CA GLU A 226 20.91 21.76 -24.81
C GLU A 226 21.65 20.54 -25.35
N GLU A 227 21.90 20.52 -26.66
CA GLU A 227 22.47 19.37 -27.38
C GLU A 227 21.69 18.08 -27.11
N ASP A 228 22.27 17.11 -26.40
CA ASP A 228 21.66 15.82 -26.01
C ASP A 228 21.17 15.80 -24.55
N GLU A 229 21.33 16.89 -23.81
CA GLU A 229 20.91 17.02 -22.41
C GLU A 229 19.65 17.88 -22.27
N TRP A 230 18.89 17.63 -21.21
CA TRP A 230 17.73 18.45 -20.86
C TRP A 230 17.63 18.64 -19.37
N ALA A 231 17.02 19.76 -18.96
CA ALA A 231 16.76 20.07 -17.57
C ALA A 231 15.33 20.58 -17.37
N LEU A 232 14.77 20.29 -16.19
CA LEU A 232 13.49 20.84 -15.75
C LEU A 232 13.71 22.09 -14.90
N PHE A 233 12.86 23.08 -15.11
CA PHE A 233 12.81 24.31 -14.37
C PHE A 233 11.41 24.55 -13.81
N ASP A 234 11.33 24.96 -12.55
CA ASP A 234 10.11 25.47 -11.96
C ASP A 234 9.83 26.88 -12.52
N PRO A 235 8.70 27.12 -13.22
CA PRO A 235 8.39 28.42 -13.82
C PRO A 235 8.19 29.54 -12.79
N ARG A 236 8.00 29.22 -11.50
CA ARG A 236 7.80 30.21 -10.44
C ARG A 236 9.09 30.63 -9.76
N SER A 237 9.98 29.69 -9.49
CA SER A 237 11.22 29.94 -8.73
C SER A 237 12.47 30.01 -9.62
N GLY A 238 12.43 29.47 -10.83
CA GLY A 238 13.62 29.28 -11.67
C GLY A 238 14.57 28.21 -11.14
N ALA A 239 14.16 27.44 -10.13
CA ALA A 239 14.95 26.34 -9.61
C ALA A 239 15.12 25.26 -10.68
N GLN A 240 16.37 24.92 -10.97
CA GLN A 240 16.73 23.83 -11.87
C GLN A 240 16.72 22.51 -11.09
N GLY A 241 16.13 21.48 -11.69
CA GLY A 241 16.19 20.12 -11.18
C GLY A 241 14.84 19.43 -11.09
N ARG A 242 14.90 18.11 -10.95
CA ARG A 242 13.73 17.25 -10.81
C ARG A 242 13.61 16.76 -9.36
N PRO A 243 12.52 17.07 -8.65
CA PRO A 243 12.25 16.46 -7.35
C PRO A 243 12.07 14.95 -7.46
N ASP A 244 12.57 14.19 -6.48
CA ASP A 244 12.54 12.71 -6.50
C ASP A 244 11.11 12.13 -6.61
N ASN A 245 10.14 12.85 -6.06
CA ASN A 245 8.73 12.48 -6.06
C ASN A 245 7.93 13.09 -7.24
N LEU A 246 8.59 13.66 -8.25
CA LEU A 246 7.92 14.20 -9.44
C LEU A 246 7.77 13.12 -10.51
N LEU A 247 6.52 12.80 -10.84
CA LEU A 247 6.16 12.01 -12.02
C LEU A 247 5.73 12.96 -13.14
N LEU A 248 6.42 12.96 -14.28
CA LEU A 248 5.91 13.66 -15.46
C LEU A 248 4.70 12.89 -16.00
N TRP A 249 3.53 13.53 -15.98
CA TRP A 249 2.29 12.94 -16.48
C TRP A 249 2.15 13.13 -17.99
N GLU A 250 2.46 14.34 -18.46
CA GLU A 250 2.51 14.68 -19.87
C GLU A 250 3.88 15.30 -20.13
N SER A 251 4.56 14.82 -21.16
CA SER A 251 5.92 15.28 -21.48
C SER A 251 6.10 15.69 -22.93
N ALA A 252 5.13 15.50 -23.83
CA ALA A 252 5.26 15.87 -25.24
C ALA A 252 5.02 17.37 -25.49
N GLY A 253 4.45 18.09 -24.51
CA GLY A 253 4.09 19.50 -24.62
C GLY A 253 2.71 19.75 -25.21
N GLN A 254 1.84 18.74 -25.14
CA GLN A 254 0.45 18.82 -25.57
C GLN A 254 -0.51 19.08 -24.41
N ALA A 255 -1.74 19.46 -24.71
CA ALA A 255 -2.78 19.61 -23.69
C ALA A 255 -3.05 18.28 -22.98
N VAL A 256 -3.08 18.30 -21.65
CA VAL A 256 -3.34 17.09 -20.84
C VAL A 256 -4.75 16.57 -21.03
N LEU A 257 -5.73 17.46 -21.20
CA LEU A 257 -7.14 17.12 -21.32
C LEU A 257 -7.81 18.00 -22.38
N GLU A 258 -8.44 17.36 -23.35
CA GLU A 258 -9.30 18.00 -24.33
C GLU A 258 -10.67 17.34 -24.31
N VAL A 259 -11.73 18.15 -24.26
CA VAL A 259 -13.12 17.68 -24.25
C VAL A 259 -13.89 18.38 -25.36
N GLN A 260 -14.51 17.60 -26.23
CA GLN A 260 -15.44 18.06 -27.26
C GLN A 260 -16.86 17.56 -26.92
N GLY A 261 -17.88 18.39 -27.10
CA GLY A 261 -19.27 18.05 -26.75
C GLY A 261 -19.60 18.14 -25.25
N GLY A 262 -18.81 18.92 -24.51
CA GLY A 262 -19.08 19.21 -23.11
C GLY A 262 -18.30 20.43 -22.61
N THR A 263 -18.68 20.91 -21.43
CA THR A 263 -18.15 22.12 -20.79
C THR A 263 -17.65 21.83 -19.38
N ASN A 264 -16.93 22.80 -18.79
CA ASN A 264 -16.43 22.76 -17.41
C ASN A 264 -15.57 21.52 -17.08
N SER A 265 -14.73 21.11 -18.05
CA SER A 265 -13.87 19.95 -17.95
C SER A 265 -12.75 20.15 -16.93
N ARG A 266 -12.52 19.15 -16.08
CA ARG A 266 -11.47 19.15 -15.06
C ARG A 266 -10.91 17.75 -14.88
N ILE A 267 -9.62 17.67 -14.58
CA ILE A 267 -8.93 16.43 -14.23
C ILE A 267 -8.34 16.56 -12.83
N ASN A 268 -8.58 15.55 -11.99
CA ASN A 268 -8.07 15.47 -10.63
C ASN A 268 -7.34 14.15 -10.43
N PHE A 269 -6.31 14.17 -9.59
CA PHE A 269 -5.49 13.00 -9.30
C PHE A 269 -5.64 12.56 -7.85
N SER A 270 -5.76 11.26 -7.63
CA SER A 270 -5.66 10.62 -6.33
C SER A 270 -4.55 9.58 -6.37
N MET A 271 -3.82 9.45 -5.27
CA MET A 271 -2.65 8.56 -5.26
C MET A 271 -2.42 7.89 -3.93
N LEU A 272 -1.95 6.65 -4.02
CA LEU A 272 -1.65 5.80 -2.89
C LEU A 272 -0.32 5.09 -3.16
N SER A 273 0.63 5.21 -2.24
CA SER A 273 1.86 4.40 -2.31
C SER A 273 1.69 3.11 -1.51
N ARG A 274 2.21 2.02 -2.08
CA ARG A 274 2.27 0.71 -1.44
C ARG A 274 3.67 0.14 -1.65
N ASN A 275 4.25 -0.40 -0.58
CA ASN A 275 5.52 -1.11 -0.69
C ASN A 275 5.25 -2.56 -1.06
N GLN A 276 5.67 -2.97 -2.24
CA GLN A 276 5.47 -4.33 -2.75
C GLN A 276 6.83 -4.99 -3.08
N PRO A 277 6.94 -6.32 -2.96
CA PRO A 277 8.12 -7.03 -3.46
C PRO A 277 8.28 -6.79 -4.97
N ALA A 278 9.49 -6.42 -5.43
CA ALA A 278 9.76 -6.08 -6.82
C ALA A 278 9.26 -7.13 -7.84
N ALA A 279 9.38 -8.42 -7.49
CA ALA A 279 8.94 -9.53 -8.33
C ALA A 279 7.41 -9.60 -8.54
N ALA A 280 6.62 -9.14 -7.56
CA ALA A 280 5.16 -9.11 -7.69
C ALA A 280 4.70 -8.00 -8.65
N ALA A 281 5.39 -6.86 -8.64
CA ALA A 281 5.07 -5.68 -9.44
C ALA A 281 5.39 -5.87 -10.93
N VAL A 282 6.50 -6.56 -11.27
CA VAL A 282 6.87 -6.85 -12.66
C VAL A 282 5.99 -7.96 -13.27
N ARG A 283 5.45 -8.86 -12.43
CA ARG A 283 4.69 -10.02 -12.90
C ARG A 283 3.23 -9.72 -13.21
N SER A 284 2.61 -8.71 -12.58
CA SER A 284 1.26 -8.25 -12.95
C SER A 284 1.19 -7.77 -14.40
N GLN A 285 2.31 -7.28 -14.94
CA GLN A 285 2.46 -6.85 -16.34
C GLN A 285 2.55 -8.02 -17.35
N LEU A 286 2.93 -9.22 -16.90
CA LEU A 286 3.15 -10.40 -17.75
C LEU A 286 1.98 -11.41 -17.71
N ALA A 287 1.03 -11.26 -16.79
CA ALA A 287 -0.02 -12.22 -16.53
C ALA A 287 -1.31 -11.96 -17.33
N ASP A 288 -1.18 -11.69 -18.63
CA ASP A 288 -2.33 -11.52 -19.53
C ASP A 288 -2.78 -12.82 -20.20
N ASP A 289 -2.31 -13.98 -19.72
CA ASP A 289 -2.70 -15.28 -20.30
C ASP A 289 -3.22 -16.30 -19.27
N THR A 290 -4.54 -16.43 -19.32
CA THR A 290 -5.35 -17.65 -19.30
C THR A 290 -4.82 -18.87 -18.51
N LEU A 291 -5.65 -19.29 -17.52
CA LEU A 291 -5.71 -20.58 -16.81
C LEU A 291 -5.04 -20.73 -15.43
N LEU A 292 -4.35 -19.71 -14.89
CA LEU A 292 -3.84 -19.72 -13.50
C LEU A 292 -4.36 -18.55 -12.63
N ASN A 293 -5.61 -18.12 -12.87
CA ASN A 293 -6.30 -17.06 -12.10
C ASN A 293 -6.66 -17.43 -10.64
N PHE A 294 -6.10 -18.49 -10.06
CA PHE A 294 -6.18 -18.80 -8.62
C PHE A 294 -5.04 -18.18 -7.81
N SER A 295 -4.64 -16.96 -8.18
CA SER A 295 -3.64 -16.18 -7.46
C SER A 295 -4.34 -15.33 -6.40
N ILE A 296 -4.06 -15.55 -5.12
CA ILE A 296 -4.55 -14.70 -4.01
C ILE A 296 -4.22 -13.21 -4.24
N HIS A 297 -3.22 -12.92 -5.10
CA HIS A 297 -2.81 -11.57 -5.46
C HIS A 297 -3.73 -10.85 -6.47
N SER A 298 -4.71 -11.54 -7.07
CA SER A 298 -5.73 -10.91 -7.95
C SER A 298 -6.96 -10.40 -7.20
N LEU A 299 -7.09 -10.75 -5.91
CA LEU A 299 -8.20 -10.28 -5.08
C LEU A 299 -8.03 -8.79 -4.72
N PRO A 300 -9.13 -8.04 -4.53
CA PRO A 300 -9.06 -6.70 -3.95
C PRO A 300 -8.22 -6.67 -2.68
N LEU A 301 -7.45 -5.60 -2.49
CA LEU A 301 -6.41 -5.53 -1.46
C LEU A 301 -6.95 -5.69 -0.02
N GLU A 302 -8.22 -5.35 0.20
CA GLU A 302 -8.92 -5.58 1.47
C GLU A 302 -9.13 -7.08 1.77
N GLU A 303 -9.45 -7.87 0.74
CA GLU A 303 -9.63 -9.33 0.88
C GLU A 303 -8.29 -10.04 1.08
N GLN A 304 -7.20 -9.54 0.47
CA GLN A 304 -5.85 -10.10 0.65
C GLN A 304 -5.37 -10.03 2.11
N ALA A 305 -5.68 -8.95 2.83
CA ALA A 305 -5.29 -8.80 4.23
C ALA A 305 -5.95 -9.85 5.14
N LEU A 306 -7.19 -10.24 4.84
CA LEU A 306 -7.89 -11.32 5.53
C LEU A 306 -7.22 -12.68 5.25
N PHE A 307 -6.87 -12.95 3.99
CA PHE A 307 -6.16 -14.18 3.61
C PHE A 307 -4.77 -14.27 4.22
N GLN A 308 -4.00 -13.17 4.26
CA GLN A 308 -2.70 -13.11 4.94
C GLN A 308 -2.83 -13.51 6.41
N THR A 309 -3.88 -13.02 7.07
CA THR A 309 -4.14 -13.31 8.47
C THR A 309 -4.52 -14.79 8.70
N ILE A 310 -5.36 -15.36 7.82
CA ILE A 310 -5.77 -16.77 7.89
C ILE A 310 -4.59 -17.71 7.67
N LEU A 311 -3.71 -17.41 6.70
CA LEU A 311 -2.54 -18.24 6.39
C LEU A 311 -1.52 -18.30 7.55
N LEU A 312 -1.48 -17.30 8.43
CA LEU A 312 -0.61 -17.31 9.60
C LEU A 312 -1.11 -18.21 10.74
N ILE A 313 -2.39 -18.58 10.78
CA ILE A 313 -2.99 -19.39 11.87
C ILE A 313 -2.21 -20.71 12.12
N PRO A 314 -1.88 -21.51 11.08
CA PRO A 314 -1.07 -22.72 11.27
C PRO A 314 0.34 -22.50 11.84
N ILE A 315 0.97 -21.35 11.62
CA ILE A 315 2.22 -20.99 12.32
C ILE A 315 1.95 -20.87 13.82
N GLY A 316 0.88 -20.17 14.20
CA GLY A 316 0.45 -20.08 15.60
C GLY A 316 0.19 -21.46 16.19
N ALA A 317 -0.53 -22.33 15.47
CA ALA A 317 -0.79 -23.70 15.89
C ALA A 317 0.50 -24.52 16.08
N LEU A 318 1.48 -24.39 15.18
CA LEU A 318 2.77 -25.04 15.30
C LEU A 318 3.49 -24.61 16.59
N VAL A 319 3.50 -23.31 16.89
CA VAL A 319 4.10 -22.79 18.14
C VAL A 319 3.41 -23.38 19.37
N VAL A 320 2.07 -23.46 19.37
CA VAL A 320 1.33 -24.09 20.48
C VAL A 320 1.71 -25.56 20.64
N VAL A 321 1.73 -26.33 19.55
CA VAL A 321 2.07 -27.75 19.59
C VAL A 321 3.50 -27.94 20.09
N LEU A 322 4.45 -27.13 19.63
CA LEU A 322 5.84 -27.17 20.08
C LEU A 322 5.96 -26.91 21.60
N LEU A 323 5.33 -25.85 22.09
CA LEU A 323 5.36 -25.48 23.51
C LEU A 323 4.62 -26.48 24.40
N ARG A 324 3.54 -27.09 23.90
CA ARG A 324 2.77 -28.07 24.66
C ARG A 324 3.43 -29.45 24.68
N VAL A 325 3.96 -29.90 23.56
CA VAL A 325 4.52 -31.26 23.39
C VAL A 325 5.99 -31.33 23.81
N LEU A 326 6.83 -30.39 23.37
CA LEU A 326 8.26 -30.42 23.72
C LEU A 326 8.54 -29.77 25.07
N VAL A 327 7.99 -28.57 25.32
CA VAL A 327 8.27 -27.83 26.56
C VAL A 327 7.41 -28.36 27.72
N GLY A 328 6.11 -28.55 27.49
CA GLY A 328 5.16 -29.02 28.50
C GLY A 328 4.39 -27.91 29.21
N ILE A 329 4.23 -26.75 28.56
CA ILE A 329 3.45 -25.65 29.13
C ILE A 329 1.97 -26.05 29.23
N LYS A 330 1.38 -25.84 30.41
CA LYS A 330 -0.06 -26.03 30.62
C LYS A 330 -0.80 -24.81 30.09
N THR A 331 -1.63 -25.02 29.07
CA THR A 331 -2.50 -24.00 28.48
C THR A 331 -3.96 -24.39 28.65
N SER A 332 -4.84 -23.39 28.72
CA SER A 332 -6.29 -23.61 28.66
C SER A 332 -6.70 -23.99 27.24
N GLY A 333 -6.55 -25.26 26.88
CA GLY A 333 -6.82 -25.78 25.53
C GLY A 333 -5.68 -25.57 24.53
N THR A 334 -5.83 -26.10 23.32
CA THR A 334 -4.87 -25.97 22.20
C THR A 334 -5.15 -24.76 21.32
N PHE A 335 -6.41 -24.39 21.16
CA PHE A 335 -6.81 -23.35 20.20
C PHE A 335 -6.78 -21.95 20.80
N MET A 336 -7.03 -21.84 22.11
CA MET A 336 -7.16 -20.58 22.81
C MET A 336 -5.91 -19.67 22.71
N PRO A 337 -4.67 -20.17 22.87
CA PRO A 337 -3.49 -19.29 22.69
C PRO A 337 -3.38 -18.74 21.27
N VAL A 338 -3.79 -19.49 20.24
CA VAL A 338 -3.79 -19.04 18.84
C VAL A 338 -4.80 -17.92 18.64
N LEU A 339 -6.01 -18.06 19.20
CA LEU A 339 -7.03 -17.01 19.14
C LEU A 339 -6.57 -15.72 19.83
N ILE A 340 -5.96 -15.83 21.02
CA ILE A 340 -5.42 -14.66 21.74
C ILE A 340 -4.31 -13.99 20.92
N ALA A 341 -3.41 -14.76 20.31
CA ALA A 341 -2.38 -14.23 19.42
C ALA A 341 -2.98 -13.48 18.23
N LEU A 342 -4.05 -14.02 17.65
CA LEU A 342 -4.77 -13.41 16.53
C LEU A 342 -5.44 -12.08 16.94
N ALA A 343 -5.97 -11.99 18.16
CA ALA A 343 -6.47 -10.73 18.71
C ALA A 343 -5.35 -9.67 18.84
N PHE A 344 -4.13 -10.07 19.22
CA PHE A 344 -2.97 -9.18 19.30
C PHE A 344 -2.46 -8.71 17.93
N ILE A 345 -2.61 -9.52 16.87
CA ILE A 345 -2.28 -9.09 15.51
C ILE A 345 -3.12 -7.89 15.09
N GLN A 346 -4.40 -7.86 15.45
CA GLN A 346 -5.31 -6.77 15.07
C GLN A 346 -5.19 -5.53 15.98
N THR A 347 -4.87 -5.72 17.25
CA THR A 347 -4.87 -4.63 18.25
C THR A 347 -3.48 -4.06 18.55
N THR A 348 -2.41 -4.72 18.12
CA THR A 348 -1.01 -4.58 18.59
C THR A 348 -0.74 -5.25 19.94
N LEU A 349 0.51 -5.69 20.15
CA LEU A 349 0.86 -6.50 21.33
C LEU A 349 0.65 -5.77 22.65
N VAL A 350 1.07 -4.51 22.76
CA VAL A 350 1.08 -3.77 24.03
C VAL A 350 -0.35 -3.43 24.47
N THR A 351 -1.13 -2.83 23.59
CA THR A 351 -2.52 -2.46 23.86
C THR A 351 -3.40 -3.70 23.97
N GLY A 352 -3.17 -4.71 23.14
CA GLY A 352 -3.85 -6.01 23.22
C GLY A 352 -3.59 -6.70 24.55
N LEU A 353 -2.34 -6.73 25.04
CA LEU A 353 -1.98 -7.34 26.32
C LEU A 353 -2.62 -6.60 27.50
N VAL A 354 -2.54 -5.28 27.52
CA VAL A 354 -3.16 -4.45 28.57
C VAL A 354 -4.69 -4.62 28.56
N GLY A 355 -5.31 -4.55 27.39
CA GLY A 355 -6.74 -4.76 27.22
C GLY A 355 -7.19 -6.15 27.64
N PHE A 356 -6.45 -7.19 27.24
CA PHE A 356 -6.71 -8.58 27.63
C PHE A 356 -6.66 -8.76 29.14
N LEU A 357 -5.58 -8.31 29.79
CA LEU A 357 -5.41 -8.45 31.24
C LEU A 357 -6.49 -7.70 32.01
N MET A 358 -6.82 -6.47 31.60
CA MET A 358 -7.87 -5.67 32.22
C MET A 358 -9.24 -6.35 32.09
N VAL A 359 -9.60 -6.77 30.88
CA VAL A 359 -10.90 -7.39 30.61
C VAL A 359 -11.02 -8.74 31.32
N VAL A 360 -9.98 -9.58 31.32
CA VAL A 360 -10.00 -10.87 32.02
C VAL A 360 -10.08 -10.68 33.54
N ALA A 361 -9.31 -9.74 34.10
CA ALA A 361 -9.34 -9.47 35.54
C ALA A 361 -10.74 -9.01 35.99
N VAL A 362 -11.31 -8.01 35.32
CA VAL A 362 -12.64 -7.49 35.67
C VAL A 362 -13.74 -8.53 35.40
N GLY A 363 -13.64 -9.28 34.29
CA GLY A 363 -14.58 -10.35 33.95
C GLY A 363 -14.62 -11.48 34.99
N LEU A 364 -13.45 -11.89 35.52
CA LEU A 364 -13.36 -12.86 36.60
C LEU A 364 -13.97 -12.33 37.91
N VAL A 365 -13.73 -11.06 38.26
CA VAL A 365 -14.33 -10.42 39.45
C VAL A 365 -15.85 -10.39 39.37
N ILE A 366 -16.40 -9.96 38.22
CA ILE A 366 -17.85 -9.92 38.00
C ILE A 366 -18.44 -11.33 38.06
N ARG A 367 -17.79 -12.33 37.46
CA ARG A 367 -18.30 -13.69 37.52
C ARG A 367 -18.29 -14.25 38.94
N ASN A 368 -17.26 -13.97 39.74
CA ASN A 368 -17.26 -14.30 41.16
C ASN A 368 -18.42 -13.63 41.91
N TYR A 369 -18.77 -12.38 41.58
CA TYR A 369 -19.95 -11.72 42.14
C TYR A 369 -21.26 -12.40 41.71
N LEU A 370 -21.39 -12.71 40.41
CA LEU A 370 -22.56 -13.38 39.84
C LEU A 370 -22.72 -14.83 40.31
N SER A 371 -21.66 -15.51 40.77
CA SER A 371 -21.77 -16.88 41.30
C SER A 371 -22.46 -16.94 42.66
N TYR A 372 -22.51 -15.84 43.42
CA TYR A 372 -23.32 -15.76 44.64
C TYR A 372 -24.82 -15.60 44.34
N LEU A 373 -25.15 -15.17 43.13
CA LEU A 373 -26.51 -15.12 42.64
C LEU A 373 -26.79 -16.51 42.05
N ASN A 374 -27.77 -17.23 42.59
CA ASN A 374 -28.16 -18.59 42.16
C ASN A 374 -28.79 -18.58 40.74
N LEU A 375 -28.03 -18.12 39.75
CA LEU A 375 -28.42 -17.94 38.36
C LEU A 375 -28.17 -19.22 37.58
N LEU A 376 -29.07 -19.51 36.64
CA LEU A 376 -28.89 -20.51 35.60
C LEU A 376 -27.61 -20.23 34.80
N LEU A 377 -26.91 -21.30 34.37
CA LEU A 377 -25.64 -21.21 33.64
C LEU A 377 -25.73 -20.26 32.43
N VAL A 378 -26.81 -20.36 31.67
CA VAL A 378 -27.04 -19.55 30.46
C VAL A 378 -27.15 -18.05 30.80
N ALA A 379 -27.89 -17.69 31.85
CA ALA A 379 -28.04 -16.29 32.27
C ALA A 379 -26.71 -15.71 32.78
N ARG A 380 -25.89 -16.53 33.44
CA ARG A 380 -24.57 -16.14 33.93
C ARG A 380 -23.60 -15.83 32.77
N VAL A 381 -23.54 -16.69 31.76
CA VAL A 381 -22.65 -16.50 30.60
C VAL A 381 -23.02 -15.24 29.83
N THR A 382 -24.31 -15.02 29.56
CA THR A 382 -24.79 -13.83 28.85
C THR A 382 -24.48 -12.53 29.61
N ALA A 383 -24.64 -12.51 30.94
CA ALA A 383 -24.33 -11.33 31.76
C ALA A 383 -22.84 -10.96 31.71
N VAL A 384 -21.95 -11.96 31.70
CA VAL A 384 -20.51 -11.75 31.55
C VAL A 384 -20.18 -11.15 30.19
N ILE A 385 -20.73 -11.70 29.10
CA ILE A 385 -20.52 -11.18 27.74
C ILE A 385 -20.96 -9.71 27.64
N ILE A 386 -22.15 -9.37 28.13
CA ILE A 386 -22.67 -7.99 28.10
C ILE A 386 -21.74 -7.04 28.86
N THR A 387 -21.22 -7.46 30.01
CA THR A 387 -20.35 -6.60 30.81
C THR A 387 -18.97 -6.43 30.16
N VAL A 388 -18.45 -7.47 29.50
CA VAL A 388 -17.21 -7.40 28.72
C VAL A 388 -17.34 -6.42 27.56
N ILE A 389 -18.47 -6.47 26.84
CA ILE A 389 -18.78 -5.50 25.78
C ILE A 389 -18.83 -4.08 26.35
N ALA A 390 -19.47 -3.87 27.50
CA ALA A 390 -19.53 -2.56 28.15
C ALA A 390 -18.14 -2.04 28.55
N ILE A 391 -17.29 -2.88 29.15
CA ILE A 391 -15.92 -2.53 29.55
C ILE A 391 -15.08 -2.15 28.35
N ILE A 392 -15.12 -2.95 27.28
CA ILE A 392 -14.37 -2.68 26.05
C ILE A 392 -14.85 -1.36 25.42
N SER A 393 -16.15 -1.11 25.43
CA SER A 393 -16.74 0.13 24.89
C SER A 393 -16.27 1.36 25.68
N VAL A 394 -16.29 1.29 27.02
CA VAL A 394 -15.78 2.36 27.89
C VAL A 394 -14.28 2.58 27.67
N PHE A 395 -13.49 1.49 27.61
CA PHE A 395 -12.05 1.57 27.37
C PHE A 395 -11.70 2.17 26.01
N SER A 396 -12.47 1.85 24.96
CA SER A 396 -12.30 2.43 23.62
C SER A 396 -12.56 3.94 23.62
N VAL A 397 -13.66 4.38 24.26
CA VAL A 397 -14.00 5.81 24.39
C VAL A 397 -12.95 6.57 25.21
N LEU A 398 -12.46 5.99 26.31
CA LEU A 398 -11.41 6.58 27.13
C LEU A 398 -10.09 6.68 26.34
N SER A 399 -9.67 5.61 25.67
CA SER A 399 -8.44 5.59 24.87
C SER A 399 -8.46 6.65 23.76
N TYR A 400 -9.61 6.83 23.10
CA TYR A 400 -9.80 7.91 22.13
C TYR A 400 -9.60 9.30 22.73
N ARG A 401 -10.15 9.55 23.93
CA ARG A 401 -10.00 10.82 24.65
C ARG A 401 -8.55 11.10 25.09
N PHE A 402 -7.76 10.06 25.35
CA PHE A 402 -6.35 10.18 25.73
C PHE A 402 -5.38 10.29 24.53
N GLY A 403 -5.89 10.41 23.29
CA GLY A 403 -5.05 10.52 22.09
C GLY A 403 -4.31 9.22 21.72
N LEU A 404 -4.67 8.11 22.37
CA LEU A 404 -4.20 6.79 22.00
C LEU A 404 -5.05 6.32 20.81
N ASN A 405 -4.61 6.62 19.59
CA ASN A 405 -5.26 6.20 18.34
C ASN A 405 -5.47 4.67 18.23
N ALA A 406 -4.85 3.87 19.12
CA ALA A 406 -5.01 2.43 19.22
C ALA A 406 -6.35 1.96 19.83
N GLY A 407 -7.15 2.86 20.43
CA GLY A 407 -8.45 2.51 21.03
C GLY A 407 -9.59 2.32 20.02
N LEU A 408 -9.40 2.79 18.78
CA LEU A 408 -10.44 2.86 17.75
C LEU A 408 -10.57 1.58 16.90
N THR A 409 -9.67 0.61 17.04
CA THR A 409 -9.59 -0.58 16.17
C THR A 409 -9.98 -1.89 16.84
N ILE A 410 -10.79 -1.85 17.91
CA ILE A 410 -11.34 -3.09 18.48
C ILE A 410 -12.51 -3.54 17.59
N THR A 411 -12.21 -4.39 16.62
CA THR A 411 -13.18 -5.06 15.76
C THR A 411 -13.98 -6.13 16.54
N PHE A 412 -15.10 -6.60 15.98
CA PHE A 412 -15.94 -7.63 16.62
C PHE A 412 -15.17 -8.93 16.92
N PHE A 413 -14.14 -9.24 16.13
CA PHE A 413 -13.47 -10.53 16.18
C PHE A 413 -12.58 -10.72 17.44
N PRO A 414 -11.65 -9.80 17.79
CA PRO A 414 -10.97 -9.79 19.09
C PRO A 414 -11.95 -9.77 20.27
N MET A 415 -13.06 -9.04 20.17
CA MET A 415 -14.07 -8.97 21.24
C MET A 415 -14.72 -10.35 21.52
N ILE A 416 -15.07 -11.11 20.47
CA ILE A 416 -15.61 -12.46 20.62
C ILE A 416 -14.57 -13.40 21.25
N ILE A 417 -13.31 -13.32 20.81
CA ILE A 417 -12.22 -14.13 21.35
C ILE A 417 -11.98 -13.85 22.84
N LEU A 418 -11.99 -12.58 23.24
CA LEU A 418 -11.84 -12.17 24.63
C LEU A 418 -13.01 -12.68 25.49
N SER A 419 -14.24 -12.51 25.02
CA SER A 419 -15.43 -13.02 25.71
C SER A 419 -15.38 -14.54 25.91
N TRP A 420 -15.05 -15.30 24.86
CA TRP A 420 -14.87 -16.75 24.93
C TRP A 420 -13.75 -17.15 25.91
N THR A 421 -12.66 -16.38 25.90
CA THR A 421 -11.53 -16.60 26.81
C THR A 421 -11.96 -16.46 28.26
N ILE A 422 -12.73 -15.43 28.58
CA ILE A 422 -13.23 -15.18 29.94
C ILE A 422 -14.18 -16.28 30.37
N GLU A 423 -15.10 -16.69 29.51
CA GLU A 423 -16.01 -17.80 29.78
C GLU A 423 -15.24 -19.06 30.16
N ARG A 424 -14.27 -19.46 29.33
CA ARG A 424 -13.46 -20.67 29.57
C ARG A 424 -12.63 -20.56 30.85
N MET A 425 -11.96 -19.42 31.07
CA MET A 425 -11.14 -19.20 32.26
C MET A 425 -11.97 -19.19 33.53
N SER A 426 -13.21 -18.73 33.44
CA SER A 426 -14.05 -18.66 34.61
C SER A 426 -14.68 -20.01 34.94
N ILE A 427 -15.06 -20.82 33.95
CA ILE A 427 -15.44 -22.23 34.20
C ILE A 427 -14.27 -22.97 34.88
N LEU A 428 -13.05 -22.78 34.37
CA LEU A 428 -11.85 -23.36 34.97
C LEU A 428 -11.62 -22.87 36.41
N TRP A 429 -11.96 -21.62 36.72
CA TRP A 429 -11.88 -21.08 38.08
C TRP A 429 -12.82 -21.81 39.05
N GLU A 430 -14.04 -22.12 38.61
CA GLU A 430 -15.03 -22.83 39.42
C GLU A 430 -14.68 -24.32 39.56
N GLU A 431 -14.20 -24.97 38.50
CA GLU A 431 -13.92 -26.41 38.48
C GLU A 431 -12.59 -26.78 39.15
N GLU A 432 -11.53 -26.04 38.87
CA GLU A 432 -10.15 -26.40 39.26
C GLU A 432 -9.49 -25.38 40.21
N GLY A 433 -10.17 -24.26 40.48
CA GLY A 433 -9.74 -23.23 41.43
C GLY A 433 -8.80 -22.17 40.85
N PRO A 434 -8.54 -21.08 41.60
CA PRO A 434 -7.82 -19.89 41.15
C PRO A 434 -6.37 -20.16 40.73
N LYS A 435 -5.71 -21.10 41.40
CA LYS A 435 -4.31 -21.46 41.13
C LYS A 435 -4.15 -22.07 39.74
N GLN A 436 -5.11 -22.89 39.30
CA GLN A 436 -5.06 -23.50 37.97
C GLN A 436 -5.35 -22.48 36.88
N VAL A 437 -6.25 -21.53 37.12
CA VAL A 437 -6.50 -20.42 36.19
C VAL A 437 -5.26 -19.56 36.00
N LEU A 438 -4.50 -19.25 37.06
CA LEU A 438 -3.27 -18.47 36.91
C LEU A 438 -2.20 -19.23 36.11
N ILE A 439 -2.04 -20.54 36.35
CA ILE A 439 -1.08 -21.38 35.64
C ILE A 439 -1.48 -21.55 34.15
N GLN A 440 -2.72 -21.94 33.89
CA GLN A 440 -3.21 -22.22 32.53
C GLN A 440 -3.45 -20.94 31.74
N GLY A 441 -3.93 -19.88 32.39
CA GLY A 441 -4.10 -18.55 31.82
C GLY A 441 -2.76 -17.88 31.51
N GLY A 442 -1.82 -17.89 32.45
CA GLY A 442 -0.46 -17.40 32.23
C GLY A 442 0.26 -18.20 31.14
N GLY A 443 0.13 -19.53 31.15
CA GLY A 443 0.68 -20.40 30.12
C GLY A 443 0.08 -20.13 28.73
N SER A 444 -1.24 -19.95 28.65
CA SER A 444 -1.92 -19.56 27.40
C SER A 444 -1.48 -18.19 26.91
N LEU A 445 -1.34 -17.21 27.80
CA LEU A 445 -0.91 -15.86 27.45
C LEU A 445 0.54 -15.83 26.96
N MET A 446 1.45 -16.50 27.67
CA MET A 446 2.85 -16.62 27.25
C MET A 446 2.98 -17.31 25.90
N THR A 447 2.22 -18.39 25.69
CA THR A 447 2.15 -19.10 24.41
C THR A 447 1.60 -18.18 23.31
N ALA A 448 0.57 -17.38 23.60
CA ALA A 448 -0.01 -16.43 22.66
C ALA A 448 0.97 -15.31 22.27
N VAL A 449 1.76 -14.81 23.21
CA VAL A 449 2.81 -13.80 22.93
C VAL A 449 3.88 -14.39 22.01
N LEU A 450 4.35 -15.62 22.27
CA LEU A 450 5.33 -16.28 21.41
C LEU A 450 4.77 -16.60 20.02
N ALA A 451 3.52 -17.04 19.94
CA ALA A 451 2.82 -17.26 18.68
C ALA A 451 2.66 -15.95 17.90
N TYR A 452 2.27 -14.86 18.57
CA TYR A 452 2.20 -13.53 17.98
C TYR A 452 3.56 -13.08 17.41
N LEU A 453 4.65 -13.24 18.17
CA LEU A 453 5.99 -12.87 17.71
C LEU A 453 6.42 -13.67 16.48
N ALA A 454 6.11 -14.97 16.43
CA ALA A 454 6.37 -15.81 15.26
C ALA A 454 5.52 -15.36 14.05
N MET A 455 4.22 -15.11 14.24
CA MET A 455 3.32 -14.66 13.17
C MET A 455 3.62 -13.23 12.68
N ASN A 456 4.22 -12.39 13.53
CA ASN A 456 4.59 -11.02 13.19
C ASN A 456 6.00 -10.90 12.57
N ASN A 457 6.75 -12.00 12.45
CA ASN A 457 8.07 -11.98 11.83
C ASN A 457 7.97 -11.75 10.30
N PRO A 458 8.68 -10.76 9.72
CA PRO A 458 8.63 -10.46 8.29
C PRO A 458 8.97 -11.65 7.39
N TRP A 459 9.92 -12.48 7.80
CA TRP A 459 10.34 -13.66 7.05
C TRP A 459 9.24 -14.72 7.01
N ILE A 460 8.63 -15.01 8.16
CA ILE A 460 7.56 -16.00 8.27
C ILE A 460 6.34 -15.54 7.47
N ARG A 461 5.97 -14.26 7.56
CA ARG A 461 4.86 -13.68 6.79
C ARG A 461 5.12 -13.78 5.29
N HIS A 462 6.32 -13.39 4.84
CA HIS A 462 6.73 -13.48 3.43
C HIS A 462 6.64 -14.90 2.91
N ILE A 463 7.24 -15.86 3.62
CA ILE A 463 7.30 -17.25 3.19
C ILE A 463 5.89 -17.87 3.16
N THR A 464 5.08 -17.65 4.20
CA THR A 464 3.75 -18.26 4.32
C THR A 464 2.76 -17.69 3.30
N PHE A 465 2.85 -16.39 2.98
CA PHE A 465 1.96 -15.76 2.00
C PHE A 465 2.36 -16.09 0.55
N ASN A 466 3.65 -16.07 0.25
CA ASN A 466 4.13 -16.27 -1.12
C ASN A 466 4.26 -17.75 -1.50
N PHE A 467 4.33 -18.67 -0.54
CA PHE A 467 4.50 -20.10 -0.81
C PHE A 467 3.44 -20.94 -0.10
N LEU A 468 2.30 -21.17 -0.77
CA LEU A 468 1.22 -22.01 -0.24
C LEU A 468 1.67 -23.45 0.12
N GLY A 469 2.73 -23.95 -0.53
CA GLY A 469 3.36 -25.25 -0.21
C GLY A 469 3.89 -25.34 1.23
N VAL A 470 4.22 -24.20 1.84
CA VAL A 470 4.63 -24.13 3.25
C VAL A 470 3.51 -24.63 4.17
N GLN A 471 2.24 -24.45 3.80
CA GLN A 471 1.12 -24.93 4.60
C GLN A 471 1.12 -26.47 4.76
N LEU A 472 1.47 -27.18 3.69
CA LEU A 472 1.61 -28.63 3.71
C LEU A 472 2.81 -29.05 4.57
N MET A 473 3.90 -28.28 4.50
CA MET A 473 5.07 -28.53 5.36
C MET A 473 4.74 -28.35 6.84
N LEU A 474 4.05 -27.26 7.20
CA LEU A 474 3.62 -26.99 8.56
C LEU A 474 2.69 -28.09 9.07
N MET A 475 1.76 -28.56 8.24
CA MET A 475 0.91 -29.70 8.57
C MET A 475 1.73 -30.96 8.84
N GLY A 476 2.68 -31.29 7.98
CA GLY A 476 3.58 -32.44 8.17
C GLY A 476 4.38 -32.35 9.47
N LEU A 477 4.90 -31.15 9.79
CA LEU A 477 5.65 -30.90 11.03
C LEU A 477 4.76 -31.03 12.28
N ILE A 478 3.53 -30.50 12.24
CA ILE A 478 2.56 -30.64 13.33
C ILE A 478 2.22 -32.11 13.57
N LEU A 479 2.01 -32.90 12.50
CA LEU A 479 1.76 -34.33 12.61
C LEU A 479 2.96 -35.06 13.25
N LEU A 480 4.19 -34.77 12.81
CA LEU A 480 5.40 -35.34 13.41
C LEU A 480 5.49 -35.06 14.91
N LEU A 481 5.26 -33.81 15.31
CA LEU A 481 5.23 -33.42 16.71
C LEU A 481 4.09 -34.10 17.47
N GLY A 482 2.94 -34.32 16.84
CA GLY A 482 1.81 -35.06 17.43
C GLY A 482 2.14 -36.52 17.76
N ASN A 483 3.06 -37.15 17.04
CA ASN A 483 3.54 -38.51 17.31
C ASN A 483 4.78 -38.56 18.22
N TYR A 484 5.24 -37.42 18.73
CA TYR A 484 6.37 -37.36 19.64
C TYR A 484 6.00 -37.95 21.01
N THR A 485 6.73 -38.98 21.41
CA THR A 485 6.53 -39.73 22.68
C THR A 485 7.68 -39.53 23.67
N GLY A 486 8.61 -38.60 23.38
CA GLY A 486 9.74 -38.31 24.27
C GLY A 486 9.34 -37.47 25.48
N TYR A 487 10.23 -37.40 26.47
CA TYR A 487 10.03 -36.63 27.70
C TYR A 487 9.95 -35.13 27.43
N ARG A 488 9.10 -34.42 28.18
CA ARG A 488 8.98 -32.97 28.10
C ARG A 488 10.18 -32.30 28.78
N LEU A 489 10.64 -31.18 28.24
CA LEU A 489 11.77 -30.41 28.79
C LEU A 489 11.55 -30.00 30.25
N LEU A 490 10.31 -29.64 30.62
CA LEU A 490 9.97 -29.30 32.01
C LEU A 490 9.90 -30.54 32.93
N GLU A 491 9.69 -31.73 32.38
CA GLU A 491 9.69 -32.99 33.15
C GLU A 491 11.12 -33.47 33.44
N LEU A 492 12.08 -33.24 32.54
CA LEU A 492 13.51 -33.53 32.78
C LEU A 492 14.05 -32.80 34.02
N ARG A 493 13.55 -31.60 34.32
CA ARG A 493 13.93 -30.84 35.53
C ARG A 493 13.41 -31.46 36.83
N ARG A 494 12.33 -32.27 36.77
CA ARG A 494 11.75 -32.98 37.91
C ARG A 494 12.47 -34.30 38.22
N PHE A 495 13.13 -34.92 37.23
CA PHE A 495 13.85 -36.19 37.38
C PHE A 495 15.34 -36.06 37.74
N LYS A 496 15.85 -34.83 37.87
CA LYS A 496 17.24 -34.59 38.33
C LYS A 496 17.62 -35.23 39.69
N PRO A 497 16.72 -35.39 40.69
CA PRO A 497 17.11 -35.97 41.97
C PRO A 497 16.98 -37.50 42.05
N VAL A 498 16.82 -38.22 40.92
CA VAL A 498 16.77 -39.70 40.90
C VAL A 498 18.03 -40.32 40.26
N THR A 499 18.96 -39.49 39.78
CA THR A 499 20.25 -39.92 39.19
C THR A 499 21.46 -39.56 40.06
N GLU A 500 21.25 -39.01 41.25
CA GLU A 500 22.24 -38.87 42.31
C GLU A 500 21.84 -39.79 43.47
N ASP A 501 22.00 -41.10 43.28
CA ASP A 501 22.19 -42.12 44.34
C ASP A 501 22.94 -43.31 43.72
#